data_AF-A0A7C6FX96-F1
#
_entry.id   AF-A0A7C6FX96-F1
#
_cell.length_a   1.000
_cell.length_b   1.000
_cell.length_c   1.000
_cell.angle_alpha   90.00
_cell.angle_beta   90.00
_cell.angle_gamma   90.00
#
_symmetry.space_group_name_H-M   'P 1'
#
loop_
_entity.id
_entity.type
_entity.pdbx_description
1 polymer ?
#
loop_
_entity_poly.entity_id
_entity_poly.type
_entity_poly.pdbx_seq_one_letter_code
_entity_poly.pdbx_strand_id
1 'polypeptide(L)'
;MQKKTSSIIIVLLLIIIGLLVYSTFIKSDKKTSKVTQNNNKEITISEKPESLEIDELTSEKVVIPYVKAHNQLPDYYITKEEARNGGWIASEGNLCDVLPGKAIGGDRFSNREKRLPNKNGQTWREADLNYNCGRRNADRLLFSNDGLIFVTYDHYKTFEER
;
A
#
# COMPACT_ATOMS: atom_id res chain seq x y z
N MET A 1 52.70 -5.12 -45.26
CA MET A 1 51.61 -4.22 -45.71
C MET A 1 50.28 -4.80 -45.21
N GLN A 2 49.34 -3.96 -44.76
CA GLN A 2 47.98 -4.27 -44.27
C GLN A 2 47.82 -4.99 -42.90
N LYS A 3 47.75 -4.22 -41.80
CA LYS A 3 46.95 -4.55 -40.58
C LYS A 3 46.44 -3.31 -39.81
N LYS A 4 46.47 -2.11 -40.39
CA LYS A 4 46.00 -0.88 -39.70
C LYS A 4 44.54 -0.52 -40.00
N THR A 5 43.97 -1.04 -41.09
CA THR A 5 42.58 -0.74 -41.49
C THR A 5 41.55 -1.51 -40.66
N SER A 6 41.86 -2.74 -40.22
CA SER A 6 40.94 -3.54 -39.40
C SER A 6 40.67 -2.93 -38.01
N SER A 7 41.68 -2.31 -37.38
CA SER A 7 41.48 -1.65 -36.08
C SER A 7 40.60 -0.40 -36.16
N ILE A 8 40.69 0.36 -37.26
CA ILE A 8 39.86 1.55 -37.48
C ILE A 8 38.39 1.15 -37.69
N ILE A 9 38.14 0.06 -38.42
CA ILE A 9 36.79 -0.45 -38.65
C ILE A 9 36.14 -0.92 -37.34
N ILE A 10 36.89 -1.59 -36.46
CA ILE A 10 36.39 -2.05 -35.16
C ILE A 10 36.04 -0.86 -34.25
N VAL A 11 36.87 0.18 -34.22
CA VAL A 11 36.59 1.39 -33.42
C VAL A 11 35.35 2.13 -33.94
N LEU A 12 35.17 2.23 -35.27
CA LEU A 12 33.97 2.83 -35.86
C LEU A 12 32.70 2.02 -35.55
N LEU A 13 32.77 0.69 -35.57
CA LEU A 13 31.64 -0.18 -35.21
C LEU A 13 31.22 0.00 -33.75
N LEU A 14 32.17 0.12 -32.82
CA LEU A 14 31.87 0.34 -31.40
C LEU A 14 31.20 1.70 -31.14
N ILE A 15 31.62 2.75 -31.86
CA ILE A 15 31.00 4.09 -31.78
C ILE A 15 29.55 4.04 -32.30
N ILE A 16 29.31 3.36 -33.43
CA ILE A 16 27.95 3.23 -34.00
C ILE A 16 27.03 2.45 -33.05
N ILE A 17 27.52 1.36 -32.46
CA ILE A 17 26.75 0.59 -31.47
C ILE A 17 26.45 1.44 -30.23
N GLY A 18 27.42 2.22 -29.74
CA GLY A 18 27.22 3.16 -28.63
C GLY A 18 26.16 4.22 -28.92
N LEU A 19 26.14 4.79 -30.14
CA LEU A 19 25.12 5.77 -30.55
C LEU A 19 23.72 5.16 -30.67
N LEU A 20 23.61 3.91 -31.16
CA LEU A 20 22.35 3.19 -31.23
C LEU A 20 21.81 2.91 -29.81
N VAL A 21 22.64 2.42 -28.89
CA VAL A 21 22.24 2.20 -27.48
C VAL A 21 21.87 3.53 -26.80
N TYR A 22 22.62 4.60 -27.02
CA TYR A 22 22.32 5.93 -26.48
C TYR A 22 20.96 6.45 -26.96
N SER A 23 20.63 6.27 -28.25
CA SER A 23 19.32 6.67 -28.80
C SER A 23 18.14 5.90 -28.18
N THR A 24 18.34 4.65 -27.79
CA THR A 24 17.30 3.87 -27.09
C THR A 24 17.15 4.27 -25.62
N PHE A 25 18.21 4.79 -24.99
CA PHE A 25 18.22 5.21 -23.59
C PHE A 25 17.63 6.62 -23.37
N ILE A 26 17.76 7.54 -24.33
CA ILE A 26 17.22 8.92 -24.24
C ILE A 26 15.69 8.99 -24.50
N LYS A 27 15.02 7.86 -24.77
CA LYS A 27 13.58 7.83 -25.04
C LYS A 27 12.73 7.44 -23.82
N SER A 28 13.08 7.96 -22.64
CA SER A 28 12.24 7.89 -21.43
C SER A 28 12.30 9.20 -20.66
N ASP A 29 11.73 10.27 -21.22
CA ASP A 29 11.04 11.33 -20.47
C ASP A 29 10.47 12.36 -21.45
N LYS A 30 9.18 12.22 -21.78
CA LYS A 30 8.32 13.29 -22.32
C LYS A 30 6.86 12.93 -22.08
N LYS A 31 6.35 13.24 -20.89
CA LYS A 31 4.92 13.39 -20.66
C LYS A 31 4.59 14.87 -20.91
N THR A 32 4.08 15.16 -22.10
CA THR A 32 3.57 16.48 -22.49
C THR A 32 2.27 16.76 -21.73
N SER A 33 2.33 17.59 -20.69
CA SER A 33 1.17 18.27 -20.13
C SER A 33 0.91 19.56 -20.92
N LYS A 34 -0.30 19.68 -21.46
CA LYS A 34 -0.79 20.83 -22.21
C LYS A 34 -1.14 21.93 -21.19
N VAL A 35 -0.34 22.99 -21.16
CA VAL A 35 -0.56 24.19 -20.33
C VAL A 35 -1.57 25.10 -21.02
N THR A 36 -2.70 25.35 -20.36
CA THR A 36 -3.48 26.59 -20.53
C THR A 36 -3.22 27.43 -19.29
N GLN A 37 -2.60 28.58 -19.48
CA GLN A 37 -2.40 29.56 -18.41
C GLN A 37 -3.70 30.33 -18.15
N ASN A 38 -3.99 30.63 -16.88
CA ASN A 38 -4.62 31.87 -16.46
C ASN A 38 -4.44 32.13 -14.94
N ASN A 39 -3.62 33.14 -14.68
CA ASN A 39 -3.79 34.24 -13.70
C ASN A 39 -3.77 33.97 -12.18
N ASN A 40 -2.65 34.39 -11.58
CA ASN A 40 -2.48 35.15 -10.34
C ASN A 40 -3.33 34.78 -9.12
N LYS A 41 -2.73 34.02 -8.21
CA LYS A 41 -2.94 34.21 -6.77
C LYS A 41 -1.65 33.85 -6.04
N GLU A 42 -1.18 34.75 -5.19
CA GLU A 42 -0.03 34.61 -4.31
C GLU A 42 -0.19 33.34 -3.46
N ILE A 43 0.67 32.34 -3.69
CA ILE A 43 0.67 31.07 -2.95
C ILE A 43 1.75 31.18 -1.88
N THR A 44 1.34 31.45 -0.65
CA THR A 44 2.13 31.12 0.54
C THR A 44 2.31 29.61 0.58
N ILE A 45 3.49 29.14 0.19
CA ILE A 45 3.84 27.72 0.21
C ILE A 45 4.06 27.31 1.67
N SER A 46 3.02 26.80 2.30
CA SER A 46 3.13 25.93 3.47
C SER A 46 3.10 24.50 2.95
N GLU A 47 4.26 23.98 2.55
CA GLU A 47 4.46 22.57 2.22
C GLU A 47 4.30 21.72 3.50
N LYS A 48 3.05 21.33 3.78
CA LYS A 48 2.77 20.15 4.60
C LYS A 48 2.72 18.97 3.62
N PRO A 49 3.51 17.90 3.82
CA PRO A 49 3.42 16.72 2.97
C PRO A 49 1.98 16.19 3.00
N GLU A 50 1.44 15.92 1.83
CA GLU A 50 0.10 15.37 1.62
C GLU A 50 0.02 14.02 2.33
N SER A 51 -0.51 14.02 3.56
CA SER A 51 -0.75 12.81 4.33
C SER A 51 -1.88 12.06 3.63
N LEU A 52 -1.61 10.84 3.15
CA LEU A 52 -2.65 9.95 2.65
C LEU A 52 -3.74 9.81 3.72
N GLU A 53 -5.00 9.99 3.31
CA GLU A 53 -6.15 9.86 4.19
C GLU A 53 -6.28 8.41 4.68
N ILE A 54 -6.85 8.22 5.87
CA ILE A 54 -6.89 6.90 6.52
C ILE A 54 -7.70 5.86 5.73
N ASP A 55 -8.67 6.31 4.93
CA ASP A 55 -9.46 5.46 4.06
C ASP A 55 -8.63 4.89 2.90
N GLU A 56 -7.76 5.70 2.30
CA GLU A 56 -6.81 5.27 1.27
C GLU A 56 -5.77 4.31 1.86
N LEU A 57 -5.21 4.64 3.02
CA LEU A 57 -4.26 3.78 3.73
C LEU A 57 -4.86 2.41 4.07
N THR A 58 -6.11 2.37 4.52
CA THR A 58 -6.78 1.11 4.90
C THR A 58 -7.46 0.41 3.72
N SER A 59 -7.30 0.90 2.49
CA SER A 59 -7.88 0.25 1.32
C SER A 59 -7.24 -1.10 1.02
N GLU A 60 -8.04 -2.03 0.49
CA GLU A 60 -7.55 -3.37 0.11
C GLU A 60 -6.33 -3.33 -0.82
N LYS A 61 -6.30 -2.38 -1.75
CA LYS A 61 -5.22 -2.21 -2.73
C LYS A 61 -3.87 -1.91 -2.06
N VAL A 62 -3.89 -1.32 -0.87
CA VAL A 62 -2.70 -0.99 -0.09
C VAL A 62 -2.39 -2.12 0.89
N VAL A 63 -3.37 -2.53 1.68
CA VAL A 63 -3.15 -3.40 2.83
C VAL A 63 -2.87 -4.85 2.40
N ILE A 64 -3.60 -5.39 1.42
CA ILE A 64 -3.46 -6.79 1.01
C ILE A 64 -2.04 -7.07 0.47
N PRO A 65 -1.50 -6.31 -0.51
CA PRO A 65 -0.14 -6.55 -0.99
C PRO A 65 0.91 -6.41 0.11
N TYR A 66 0.75 -5.44 1.02
CA TYR A 66 1.67 -5.27 2.14
C TYR A 66 1.69 -6.49 3.04
N VAL A 67 0.51 -6.99 3.46
CA VAL A 67 0.40 -8.17 4.31
C VAL A 67 0.89 -9.43 3.60
N LYS A 68 0.66 -9.57 2.30
CA LYS A 68 1.25 -10.68 1.51
C LYS A 68 2.77 -10.67 1.54
N ALA A 69 3.38 -9.49 1.43
CA ALA A 69 4.83 -9.35 1.36
C ALA A 69 5.52 -9.49 2.74
N HIS A 70 4.87 -9.04 3.82
CA HIS A 70 5.50 -8.91 5.13
C HIS A 70 4.92 -9.83 6.20
N ASN A 71 3.76 -10.44 5.96
CA ASN A 71 2.97 -11.19 6.95
C ASN A 71 2.69 -10.38 8.24
N GLN A 72 2.63 -9.06 8.10
CA GLN A 72 2.48 -8.07 9.16
C GLN A 72 1.62 -6.93 8.65
N LEU A 73 0.95 -6.23 9.56
CA LEU A 73 0.19 -5.03 9.21
C LEU A 73 1.12 -3.81 9.10
N PRO A 74 0.78 -2.82 8.27
CA PRO A 74 1.40 -1.51 8.33
C PRO A 74 1.30 -0.86 9.73
N ASP A 75 2.28 -0.02 10.10
CA ASP A 75 2.43 0.57 11.45
C ASP A 75 1.31 1.55 11.87
N TYR A 76 0.41 1.92 10.95
CA TYR A 76 -0.78 2.70 11.28
C TYR A 76 -1.92 1.85 11.85
N TYR A 77 -1.82 0.52 11.82
CA TYR A 77 -2.72 -0.35 12.56
C TYR A 77 -2.29 -0.49 14.02
N ILE A 78 -3.26 -0.42 14.91
CA ILE A 78 -3.10 -0.65 16.35
C ILE A 78 -4.18 -1.63 16.82
N THR A 79 -3.86 -2.40 17.84
CA THR A 79 -4.82 -3.33 18.46
C THR A 79 -5.95 -2.56 19.14
N LYS A 80 -7.09 -3.25 19.36
CA LYS A 80 -8.18 -2.68 20.15
C LYS A 80 -7.74 -2.28 21.57
N GLU A 81 -6.76 -2.98 22.15
CA GLU A 81 -6.22 -2.64 23.47
C GLU A 81 -5.45 -1.33 23.44
N GLU A 82 -4.50 -1.19 22.53
CA GLU A 82 -3.73 0.05 22.34
C GLU A 82 -4.65 1.24 22.05
N ALA A 83 -5.65 1.04 21.18
CA ALA A 83 -6.62 2.08 20.87
C ALA A 83 -7.40 2.54 22.12
N ARG A 84 -7.90 1.59 22.93
CA ARG A 84 -8.62 1.93 24.18
C ARG A 84 -7.72 2.65 25.17
N ASN A 85 -6.46 2.22 25.30
CA ASN A 85 -5.47 2.90 26.15
C ASN A 85 -5.19 4.34 25.66
N GLY A 86 -5.30 4.57 24.36
CA GLY A 86 -5.23 5.90 23.75
C GLY A 86 -6.53 6.72 23.82
N GLY A 87 -7.57 6.26 24.53
CA GLY A 87 -8.83 6.99 24.71
C GLY A 87 -9.94 6.65 23.72
N TRP A 88 -9.77 5.61 22.89
CA TRP A 88 -10.80 5.20 21.95
C TRP A 88 -12.00 4.59 22.66
N ILE A 89 -13.18 5.15 22.39
CA ILE A 89 -14.49 4.68 22.83
C ILE A 89 -15.30 4.26 21.60
N ALA A 90 -15.44 2.95 21.42
CA ALA A 90 -16.06 2.38 20.21
C ALA A 90 -17.49 2.87 19.94
N SER A 91 -18.28 3.13 20.99
CA SER A 91 -19.65 3.64 20.86
C SER A 91 -19.71 5.08 20.34
N GLU A 92 -18.68 5.87 20.62
CA GLU A 92 -18.56 7.27 20.20
C GLU A 92 -17.98 7.39 18.78
N GLY A 93 -17.25 6.37 18.31
CA GLY A 93 -16.59 6.42 17.01
C GLY A 93 -15.42 7.41 16.94
N ASN A 94 -14.84 7.73 18.09
CA ASN A 94 -13.86 8.82 18.26
C ASN A 94 -12.41 8.44 17.90
N LEU A 95 -12.15 7.33 17.19
CA LEU A 95 -10.78 6.82 17.00
C LEU A 95 -9.86 7.86 16.34
N CYS A 96 -10.30 8.48 15.25
CA CYS A 96 -9.51 9.50 14.56
C CYS A 96 -9.33 10.78 15.37
N ASP A 97 -10.22 11.05 16.34
CA ASP A 97 -10.11 12.23 17.20
C ASP A 97 -9.02 12.04 18.25
N VAL A 98 -8.97 10.86 18.85
CA VAL A 98 -7.99 10.55 19.92
C VAL A 98 -6.67 10.01 19.38
N LEU A 99 -6.69 9.36 18.22
CA LEU A 99 -5.56 8.68 17.59
C LEU A 99 -5.56 8.94 16.07
N PRO A 100 -5.21 10.16 15.64
CA PRO A 100 -5.23 10.54 14.23
C PRO A 100 -4.35 9.62 13.36
N GLY A 101 -4.87 9.24 12.19
CA GLY A 101 -4.15 8.39 11.23
C GLY A 101 -3.96 6.95 11.69
N LYS A 102 -4.74 6.47 12.67
CA LYS A 102 -4.72 5.07 13.13
C LYS A 102 -5.98 4.31 12.70
N ALA A 103 -5.82 3.00 12.51
CA ALA A 103 -6.89 2.06 12.25
C ALA A 103 -6.80 0.85 13.20
N ILE A 104 -7.91 0.15 13.41
CA ILE A 104 -7.94 -1.03 14.29
C ILE A 104 -7.44 -2.27 13.54
N GLY A 105 -6.46 -2.99 14.08
CA GLY A 105 -6.00 -4.26 13.53
C GLY A 105 -4.92 -4.94 14.36
N GLY A 106 -4.70 -6.22 14.06
CA GLY A 106 -3.67 -7.05 14.70
C GLY A 106 -4.20 -7.96 15.81
N ASP A 107 -5.44 -7.77 16.25
CA ASP A 107 -6.08 -8.65 17.24
C ASP A 107 -6.24 -10.08 16.69
N ARG A 108 -6.21 -11.07 17.61
CA ARG A 108 -6.44 -12.47 17.27
C ARG A 108 -7.88 -12.70 16.80
N PHE A 109 -8.05 -13.23 15.59
CA PHE A 109 -9.32 -13.74 15.11
C PHE A 109 -9.47 -15.22 15.52
N SER A 110 -10.49 -15.53 16.30
CA SER A 110 -10.61 -16.86 16.90
C SER A 110 -11.15 -17.96 15.97
N ASN A 111 -11.71 -17.60 14.81
CA ASN A 111 -12.32 -18.53 13.85
C ASN A 111 -13.26 -19.57 14.53
N ARG A 112 -14.08 -19.12 15.51
CA ARG A 112 -14.97 -20.00 16.30
C ARG A 112 -15.97 -20.76 15.44
N GLU A 113 -16.46 -20.11 14.38
CA GLU A 113 -17.42 -20.66 13.44
C GLU A 113 -16.77 -21.56 12.38
N LYS A 114 -15.43 -21.68 12.38
CA LYS A 114 -14.64 -22.54 11.48
C LYS A 114 -14.96 -22.34 9.99
N ARG A 115 -15.24 -21.09 9.61
CA ARG A 115 -15.51 -20.70 8.21
C ARG A 115 -14.25 -20.45 7.40
N LEU A 116 -13.13 -20.20 8.07
CA LEU A 116 -11.80 -20.17 7.43
C LEU A 116 -11.08 -21.50 7.62
N PRO A 117 -10.11 -21.85 6.75
CA PRO A 117 -9.25 -23.01 6.94
C PRO A 117 -8.66 -23.06 8.35
N ASN A 118 -8.54 -24.27 8.88
CA ASN A 118 -8.01 -24.49 10.22
C ASN A 118 -7.06 -25.69 10.22
N LYS A 119 -5.78 -25.42 10.49
CA LYS A 119 -4.71 -26.41 10.60
C LYS A 119 -4.06 -26.30 11.98
N ASN A 120 -3.42 -27.39 12.43
CA ASN A 120 -2.69 -27.36 13.70
C ASN A 120 -1.57 -26.29 13.64
N GLY A 121 -1.47 -25.45 14.68
CA GLY A 121 -0.53 -24.32 14.73
C GLY A 121 -0.92 -23.10 13.88
N GLN A 122 -2.03 -23.15 13.14
CA GLN A 122 -2.53 -22.01 12.40
C GLN A 122 -3.25 -21.02 13.33
N THR A 123 -2.88 -19.77 13.21
CA THR A 123 -3.48 -18.65 13.95
C THR A 123 -3.92 -17.58 12.97
N TRP A 124 -5.05 -16.94 13.27
CA TRP A 124 -5.63 -15.88 12.46
C TRP A 124 -5.58 -14.54 13.20
N ARG A 125 -5.36 -13.47 12.45
CA ARG A 125 -5.48 -12.09 12.91
C ARG A 125 -6.43 -11.32 11.99
N GLU A 126 -6.99 -10.23 12.51
CA GLU A 126 -7.91 -9.36 11.78
C GLU A 126 -7.42 -7.91 11.71
N ALA A 127 -7.83 -7.18 10.68
CA ALA A 127 -7.65 -5.74 10.57
C ALA A 127 -8.82 -5.08 9.84
N ASP A 128 -9.15 -3.84 10.20
CA ASP A 128 -10.16 -3.04 9.49
C ASP A 128 -9.68 -2.69 8.08
N LEU A 129 -10.57 -2.80 7.11
CA LEU A 129 -10.36 -2.31 5.75
C LEU A 129 -11.30 -1.15 5.47
N ASN A 130 -10.94 -0.28 4.53
CA ASN A 130 -11.78 0.81 4.03
C ASN A 130 -12.34 1.71 5.16
N TYR A 131 -11.56 1.94 6.22
CA TYR A 131 -11.97 2.71 7.40
C TYR A 131 -11.88 4.20 7.11
N ASN A 132 -12.98 4.92 7.25
CA ASN A 132 -13.06 6.36 6.98
C ASN A 132 -13.51 7.16 8.22
N CYS A 133 -12.77 6.99 9.32
CA CYS A 133 -13.07 7.62 10.60
C CYS A 133 -14.49 7.31 11.16
N GLY A 134 -14.81 7.84 12.34
CA GLY A 134 -16.09 7.57 12.98
C GLY A 134 -16.24 6.11 13.46
N ARG A 135 -17.46 5.58 13.32
CA ARG A 135 -17.77 4.18 13.66
C ARG A 135 -17.12 3.24 12.65
N ARG A 136 -16.54 2.14 13.14
CA ARG A 136 -15.95 1.08 12.29
C ARG A 136 -17.03 0.46 11.39
N ASN A 137 -16.66 0.19 10.14
CA ASN A 137 -17.52 -0.45 9.12
C ASN A 137 -17.56 -1.99 9.30
N ALA A 138 -18.02 -2.72 8.28
CA ALA A 138 -18.09 -4.18 8.27
C ALA A 138 -16.86 -4.89 7.68
N ASP A 139 -15.97 -4.13 7.04
CA ASP A 139 -14.94 -4.65 6.15
C ASP A 139 -13.70 -5.06 6.93
N ARG A 140 -13.24 -6.30 6.76
CA ARG A 140 -12.08 -6.82 7.49
C ARG A 140 -11.19 -7.63 6.59
N LEU A 141 -9.89 -7.46 6.80
CA LEU A 141 -8.85 -8.40 6.40
C LEU A 141 -8.73 -9.48 7.46
N LEU A 142 -8.56 -10.73 7.04
CA LEU A 142 -8.21 -11.87 7.86
C LEU A 142 -6.94 -12.46 7.28
N PHE A 143 -5.87 -12.57 8.07
CA PHE A 143 -4.61 -13.15 7.62
C PHE A 143 -4.09 -14.17 8.62
N SER A 144 -3.56 -15.28 8.10
CA SER A 144 -3.00 -16.35 8.92
C SER A 144 -1.49 -16.21 9.07
N ASN A 145 -0.92 -16.81 10.12
CA ASN A 145 0.53 -16.86 10.30
C ASN A 145 1.26 -17.62 9.18
N ASP A 146 0.58 -18.48 8.43
CA ASP A 146 1.10 -19.21 7.27
C ASP A 146 0.75 -18.57 5.92
N GLY A 147 0.29 -17.31 5.91
CA GLY A 147 0.20 -16.48 4.70
C GLY A 147 -1.11 -16.57 3.91
N LEU A 148 -2.15 -17.22 4.44
CA LEU A 148 -3.49 -17.16 3.85
C LEU A 148 -4.11 -15.79 4.10
N ILE A 149 -4.83 -15.27 3.11
CA ILE A 149 -5.52 -14.00 3.21
C ILE A 149 -6.97 -14.15 2.75
N PHE A 150 -7.87 -13.65 3.58
CA PHE A 150 -9.28 -13.54 3.30
C PHE A 150 -9.78 -12.14 3.61
N VAL A 151 -10.90 -11.75 3.00
CA VAL A 151 -11.64 -10.55 3.33
C VAL A 151 -13.10 -10.87 3.63
N THR A 152 -13.75 -10.03 4.42
CA THR A 152 -15.19 -10.04 4.65
C THR A 152 -15.70 -8.61 4.55
N TYR A 153 -16.92 -8.43 4.02
CA TYR A 153 -17.59 -7.13 3.85
C TYR A 153 -18.89 -7.05 4.65
N ASP A 154 -19.18 -8.08 5.45
CA ASP A 154 -20.50 -8.30 6.03
C ASP A 154 -20.43 -8.69 7.51
N HIS A 155 -19.40 -8.21 8.21
CA HIS A 155 -19.10 -8.55 9.60
C HIS A 155 -18.95 -10.06 9.81
N TYR A 156 -18.03 -10.68 9.07
CA TYR A 156 -17.60 -12.07 9.24
C TYR A 156 -18.68 -13.12 8.88
N LYS A 157 -19.73 -12.75 8.13
CA LYS A 157 -20.75 -13.71 7.68
C LYS A 157 -20.23 -14.54 6.52
N THR A 158 -19.62 -13.89 5.52
CA THR A 158 -18.98 -14.52 4.37
C THR A 158 -17.51 -14.09 4.24
N PHE A 159 -16.73 -14.91 3.55
CA PHE A 159 -15.29 -14.69 3.36
C PHE A 159 -14.91 -14.96 1.90
N GLU A 160 -14.04 -14.12 1.37
CA GLU A 160 -13.43 -14.28 0.04
C GLU A 160 -11.92 -14.40 0.18
N GLU A 161 -11.32 -15.40 -0.48
CA GLU A 161 -9.86 -15.54 -0.55
C GLU A 161 -9.27 -14.47 -1.49
N ARG A 162 -8.05 -13.98 -1.18
CA ARG A 162 -7.40 -12.89 -1.92
C ARG A 162 -5.99 -13.19 -2.34
#